data_AF-A0A1R1E959-F1
#
_entry.id   AF-A0A1R1E959-F1
#
_cell.length_a   1.000
_cell.length_b   1.000
_cell.length_c   1.000
_cell.angle_alpha   90.00
_cell.angle_beta   90.00
_cell.angle_gamma   90.00
#
_symmetry.space_group_name_H-M   'P 1'
#
loop_
_entity.id
_entity.type
_entity.pdbx_description
1 polymer ?
#
loop_
_entity_poly.entity_id
_entity_poly.type
_entity_poly.pdbx_seq_one_letter_code
_entity_poly.pdbx_strand_id
1 'polypeptide(L)'
;MLLNISVVMVLVYTAVCIGYVQIHRQHLLNMTGNMVAMTTGLISNLTIGVILGMMFAGDLVLSTGLSVLFCFAIGYLVGKPLHLLAVIEGIGGGIMGGLHGAMLGEMIPRARWDVMLFIMDALFIAMTAMVMYLIHNQKYKAREAADEEERTEGAGQVPALMPIRLSFWMLYIILPVVTLCAAAIFSHSVPAGEVPVTGHEMHSM
;
A
#
# COMPACT_ATOMS: atom_id res chain seq x y z
N MET A 1 14.36 -15.12 -2.16
CA MET A 1 15.05 -13.86 -2.51
C MET A 1 14.04 -12.77 -2.87
N LEU A 2 13.16 -12.98 -3.86
CA LEU A 2 12.05 -12.07 -4.20
C LEU A 2 11.14 -11.71 -3.00
N LEU A 3 10.73 -12.71 -2.21
CA LEU A 3 9.86 -12.48 -1.05
C LEU A 3 10.49 -11.53 -0.02
N ASN A 4 11.78 -11.68 0.28
CA ASN A 4 12.49 -10.79 1.22
C ASN A 4 12.56 -9.35 0.71
N ILE A 5 12.69 -9.16 -0.61
CA ILE A 5 12.70 -7.84 -1.25
C ILE A 5 11.31 -7.19 -1.17
N SER A 6 10.24 -7.93 -1.47
CA SER A 6 8.87 -7.42 -1.32
C SER A 6 8.52 -7.08 0.13
N VAL A 7 8.95 -7.89 1.12
CA VAL A 7 8.76 -7.57 2.55
C VAL A 7 9.38 -6.22 2.90
N VAL A 8 10.65 -6.02 2.53
CA VAL A 8 11.39 -4.78 2.83
C VAL A 8 10.74 -3.61 2.11
N MET A 9 10.34 -3.77 0.85
CA MET A 9 9.70 -2.73 0.06
C MET A 9 8.36 -2.31 0.67
N VAL A 10 7.49 -3.26 1.02
CA VAL A 10 6.19 -3.00 1.63
C VAL A 10 6.32 -2.35 3.00
N LEU A 11 7.26 -2.79 3.84
CA LEU A 11 7.51 -2.15 5.14
C LEU A 11 8.00 -0.71 4.99
N VAL A 12 8.94 -0.45 4.07
CA VAL A 12 9.47 0.89 3.80
C VAL A 12 8.37 1.80 3.24
N TYR A 13 7.60 1.33 2.26
CA TYR A 13 6.50 2.12 1.69
C TYR A 13 5.40 2.38 2.69
N THR A 14 5.04 1.40 3.52
CA THR A 14 4.05 1.59 4.59
C THR A 14 4.54 2.62 5.60
N ALA A 15 5.81 2.57 6.01
CA ALA A 15 6.40 3.56 6.91
C ALA A 15 6.42 4.97 6.29
N VAL A 16 6.76 5.09 5.00
CA VAL A 16 6.73 6.36 4.26
C VAL A 16 5.30 6.90 4.15
N CYS A 17 4.32 6.04 3.85
CA CYS A 17 2.90 6.41 3.84
C CYS A 17 2.42 6.91 5.20
N ILE A 18 2.77 6.20 6.27
CA ILE A 18 2.45 6.61 7.65
C ILE A 18 3.07 7.99 7.94
N GLY A 19 4.35 8.17 7.62
CA GLY A 19 5.04 9.45 7.82
C GLY A 19 4.40 10.59 7.02
N TYR A 20 4.00 10.33 5.77
CA TYR A 20 3.36 11.33 4.92
C TYR A 20 1.97 11.73 5.43
N VAL A 21 1.16 10.75 5.86
CA VAL A 21 -0.14 10.99 6.49
C VAL A 21 0.03 11.81 7.77
N GLN A 22 1.05 11.52 8.58
CA GLN A 22 1.35 12.28 9.79
C GLN A 22 1.76 13.74 9.50
N ILE A 23 2.53 13.98 8.43
CA ILE A 23 2.95 15.34 8.04
C ILE A 23 1.77 16.18 7.50
N HIS A 24 0.70 15.56 7.00
CA HIS A 24 -0.45 16.27 6.41
C HIS A 24 -1.72 16.30 7.28
N ARG A 25 -1.56 15.94 8.57
CA ARG A 25 -2.58 15.93 9.63
C ARG A 25 -3.55 17.12 9.66
N GLN A 26 -3.08 18.35 9.43
CA GLN A 26 -3.87 19.55 9.73
C GLN A 26 -5.05 19.81 8.77
N HIS A 27 -5.08 19.17 7.60
CA HIS A 27 -6.17 19.32 6.62
C HIS A 27 -7.14 18.13 6.58
N LEU A 28 -6.93 17.09 7.40
CA LEU A 28 -7.63 15.79 7.28
C LEU A 28 -8.62 15.51 8.43
N LEU A 29 -9.12 16.54 9.10
CA LEU A 29 -10.06 16.38 10.23
C LEU A 29 -11.52 16.08 9.83
N ASN A 30 -11.82 16.01 8.53
CA ASN A 30 -13.18 15.77 8.02
C ASN A 30 -13.43 14.27 7.70
N MET A 31 -14.61 13.89 7.20
CA MET A 31 -14.95 12.52 6.75
C MET A 31 -13.87 11.88 5.86
N THR A 32 -13.14 12.69 5.09
CA THR A 32 -12.01 12.24 4.28
C THR A 32 -10.90 11.60 5.10
N GLY A 33 -10.60 12.09 6.31
CA GLY A 33 -9.60 11.50 7.19
C GLY A 33 -9.91 10.05 7.55
N ASN A 34 -11.18 9.74 7.81
CA ASN A 34 -11.64 8.36 8.08
C ASN A 34 -11.41 7.46 6.87
N MET A 35 -11.81 7.92 5.68
CA MET A 35 -11.69 7.13 4.45
C MET A 35 -10.21 6.88 4.09
N VAL A 36 -9.35 7.87 4.31
CA VAL A 36 -7.89 7.74 4.13
C VAL A 36 -7.32 6.73 5.13
N ALA A 37 -7.69 6.82 6.41
CA ALA A 37 -7.22 5.90 7.44
C ALA A 37 -7.66 4.45 7.16
N MET A 38 -8.93 4.25 6.83
CA MET A 38 -9.49 2.95 6.47
C MET A 38 -8.79 2.36 5.25
N THR A 39 -8.66 3.13 4.16
CA THR A 39 -8.06 2.64 2.90
C THR A 39 -6.58 2.32 3.06
N THR A 40 -5.83 3.19 3.74
CA THR A 40 -4.40 2.98 3.99
C THR A 40 -4.18 1.78 4.91
N GLY A 41 -4.98 1.65 5.97
CA GLY A 41 -4.96 0.49 6.86
C GLY A 41 -5.32 -0.81 6.14
N LEU A 42 -6.36 -0.80 5.30
CA LEU A 42 -6.78 -1.97 4.53
C LEU A 42 -5.68 -2.44 3.60
N ILE A 43 -5.10 -1.55 2.80
CA ILE A 43 -4.21 -2.01 1.73
C ILE A 43 -2.83 -2.42 2.22
N SER A 44 -2.29 -1.70 3.21
CA SER A 44 -1.02 -2.10 3.85
C SER A 44 -1.15 -3.47 4.51
N ASN A 45 -2.22 -3.69 5.28
CA ASN A 45 -2.43 -4.96 5.95
C ASN A 45 -2.82 -6.08 4.99
N LEU A 46 -3.52 -5.78 3.89
CA LEU A 46 -3.80 -6.76 2.83
C LEU A 46 -2.49 -7.30 2.23
N THR A 47 -1.57 -6.42 1.84
CA THR A 47 -0.29 -6.83 1.24
C THR A 47 0.58 -7.58 2.25
N ILE A 48 0.67 -7.09 3.50
CA ILE A 48 1.40 -7.77 4.57
C ILE A 48 0.79 -9.15 4.86
N GLY A 49 -0.53 -9.25 4.90
CA GLY A 49 -1.25 -10.50 5.10
C GLY A 49 -0.98 -11.51 4.00
N VAL A 50 -0.99 -11.09 2.73
CA VAL A 50 -0.65 -11.97 1.60
C VAL A 50 0.77 -12.50 1.75
N ILE A 51 1.74 -11.64 2.11
CA ILE A 51 3.13 -12.05 2.29
C ILE A 51 3.27 -13.05 3.44
N LEU A 52 2.62 -12.80 4.58
CA LEU A 52 2.61 -13.73 5.72
C LEU A 52 1.94 -15.07 5.36
N GLY A 53 0.85 -15.04 4.58
CA GLY A 53 0.18 -16.24 4.06
C GLY A 53 1.09 -17.10 3.18
N MET A 54 1.92 -16.48 2.35
CA MET A 54 2.91 -17.20 1.54
C MET A 54 4.09 -17.71 2.38
N MET A 55 4.56 -16.97 3.38
CA MET A 55 5.69 -17.39 4.25
C MET A 55 5.33 -18.59 5.14
N PHE A 56 4.12 -18.58 5.70
CA PHE A 56 3.64 -19.60 6.64
C PHE A 56 2.60 -20.52 5.97
N ALA A 57 2.76 -20.79 4.67
CA ALA A 57 1.88 -21.66 3.92
C ALA A 57 1.84 -23.07 4.56
N GLY A 58 0.72 -23.39 5.20
CA GLY A 58 0.52 -24.61 6.00
C GLY A 58 -0.08 -24.35 7.39
N ASP A 59 0.14 -23.17 7.97
CA ASP A 59 -0.39 -22.77 9.28
C ASP A 59 -1.16 -21.44 9.19
N LEU A 60 -2.43 -21.51 8.79
CA LEU A 60 -3.30 -20.34 8.62
C LEU A 60 -3.46 -19.53 9.92
N VAL A 61 -3.47 -20.21 11.07
CA VAL A 61 -3.59 -19.58 12.39
C VAL A 61 -2.39 -18.68 12.68
N LEU A 62 -1.17 -19.11 12.34
CA LEU A 62 0.05 -18.32 12.55
C LEU A 62 0.08 -17.09 11.64
N SER A 63 -0.20 -17.28 10.35
CA SER A 63 -0.25 -16.17 9.37
C SER A 63 -1.29 -15.11 9.74
N THR A 64 -2.48 -15.57 10.16
CA THR A 64 -3.58 -14.69 10.55
C THR A 64 -3.28 -13.98 11.87
N GLY A 65 -2.76 -14.69 12.88
CA GLY A 65 -2.42 -14.10 14.17
C GLY A 65 -1.36 -13.00 14.04
N LEU A 66 -0.33 -13.23 13.22
CA LEU A 66 0.67 -12.21 12.90
C LEU A 66 0.06 -11.03 12.14
N SER A 67 -0.80 -11.29 11.15
CA SER A 67 -1.47 -10.22 10.39
C SER A 67 -2.30 -9.31 11.29
N VAL A 68 -3.04 -9.86 12.26
CA VAL A 68 -3.86 -9.07 13.19
C VAL A 68 -3.00 -8.20 14.11
N LEU A 69 -1.82 -8.68 14.54
CA LEU A 69 -0.88 -7.87 15.31
C LEU A 69 -0.37 -6.67 14.49
N PHE A 70 -0.02 -6.90 13.21
CA PHE A 70 0.35 -5.82 12.29
C PHE A 70 -0.82 -4.86 12.03
N CYS A 71 -2.06 -5.35 11.94
CA CYS A 71 -3.26 -4.51 11.78
C CYS A 71 -3.40 -3.51 12.92
N PHE A 72 -3.23 -3.95 14.16
CA PHE A 72 -3.30 -3.06 15.32
C PHE A 72 -2.17 -2.02 15.29
N ALA A 73 -0.93 -2.45 15.01
CA ALA A 73 0.21 -1.54 14.96
C ALA A 73 0.04 -0.46 13.88
N ILE A 74 -0.28 -0.87 12.65
CA ILE A 74 -0.41 0.04 11.51
C ILE A 74 -1.67 0.90 11.64
N GLY A 75 -2.81 0.31 11.98
CA GLY A 75 -4.08 1.04 12.16
C GLY A 75 -3.99 2.09 13.26
N TYR A 76 -3.31 1.78 14.36
CA TYR A 76 -3.05 2.76 15.43
C TYR A 76 -2.11 3.87 14.97
N LEU A 77 -1.00 3.55 14.29
CA LEU A 77 -0.03 4.53 13.81
C LEU A 77 -0.62 5.50 12.77
N VAL A 78 -1.48 4.98 11.89
CA VAL A 78 -2.18 5.77 10.84
C VAL A 78 -3.29 6.64 11.45
N GLY A 79 -4.06 6.12 12.41
CA GLY A 79 -5.18 6.85 12.98
C GLY A 79 -4.81 7.85 14.08
N LYS A 80 -3.73 7.62 14.83
CA LYS A 80 -3.26 8.50 15.93
C LYS A 80 -3.19 9.99 15.57
N PRO A 81 -2.68 10.42 14.39
CA PRO A 81 -2.60 11.84 14.05
C PRO A 81 -3.94 12.52 13.71
N LEU A 82 -5.03 11.76 13.50
CA LEU A 82 -6.32 12.28 13.04
C LEU A 82 -7.29 12.47 14.21
N HIS A 83 -7.93 11.38 14.65
CA HIS A 83 -8.88 11.34 15.76
C HIS A 83 -9.21 9.87 16.09
N LEU A 84 -9.85 9.62 17.24
CA LEU A 84 -10.10 8.27 17.73
C LEU A 84 -10.94 7.42 16.75
N LEU A 85 -11.91 8.04 16.06
CA LEU A 85 -12.75 7.33 15.09
C LEU A 85 -11.94 6.87 13.86
N ALA A 86 -10.96 7.66 13.40
CA ALA A 86 -10.05 7.24 12.34
C ALA A 86 -9.13 6.09 12.75
N VAL A 87 -8.77 5.99 14.03
CA VAL A 87 -8.04 4.80 14.56
C VAL A 87 -8.90 3.56 14.44
N ILE A 88 -10.17 3.63 14.85
CA ILE A 88 -11.09 2.50 14.80
C ILE A 88 -11.34 2.07 13.35
N GLU A 89 -11.58 3.03 12.44
CA GLU A 89 -11.74 2.76 11.01
C GLU A 89 -10.45 2.19 10.37
N GLY A 90 -9.29 2.70 10.75
CA GLY A 90 -7.99 2.20 10.29
C GLY A 90 -7.71 0.77 10.76
N ILE A 91 -7.99 0.46 12.03
CA ILE A 91 -7.86 -0.90 12.58
C ILE A 91 -8.92 -1.82 11.94
N GLY A 92 -10.17 -1.38 11.80
CA GLY A 92 -11.25 -2.16 11.20
C GLY A 92 -10.97 -2.51 9.73
N GLY A 93 -10.59 -1.52 8.93
CA GLY A 93 -10.14 -1.73 7.55
C GLY A 93 -8.88 -2.60 7.49
N GLY A 94 -7.95 -2.40 8.42
CA GLY A 94 -6.75 -3.22 8.56
C GLY A 94 -7.06 -4.69 8.80
N ILE A 95 -7.88 -5.01 9.81
CA ILE A 95 -8.30 -6.38 10.12
C ILE A 95 -8.96 -7.02 8.90
N MET A 96 -9.86 -6.29 8.22
CA MET A 96 -10.48 -6.76 7.00
C MET A 96 -9.45 -7.05 5.92
N GLY A 97 -8.46 -6.18 5.71
CA GLY A 97 -7.38 -6.41 4.75
C GLY A 97 -6.48 -7.59 5.15
N GLY A 98 -5.97 -7.62 6.37
CA GLY A 98 -5.02 -8.62 6.86
C GLY A 98 -5.56 -10.04 6.87
N LEU A 99 -6.81 -10.22 7.29
CA LEU A 99 -7.47 -11.55 7.28
C LEU A 99 -7.63 -12.07 5.85
N HIS A 100 -8.21 -11.25 4.96
CA HIS A 100 -8.40 -11.65 3.57
C HIS A 100 -7.06 -11.81 2.84
N GLY A 101 -6.04 -11.03 3.21
CA GLY A 101 -4.70 -11.16 2.68
C GLY A 101 -4.04 -12.48 3.05
N ALA A 102 -4.06 -12.83 4.35
CA ALA A 102 -3.52 -14.11 4.82
C ALA A 102 -4.18 -15.31 4.14
N MET A 103 -5.51 -15.26 3.98
CA MET A 103 -6.27 -16.30 3.28
C MET A 103 -5.92 -16.37 1.78
N LEU A 104 -5.78 -15.21 1.11
CA LEU A 104 -5.34 -15.16 -0.29
C LEU A 104 -3.92 -15.69 -0.48
N GLY A 105 -3.01 -15.41 0.45
CA GLY A 105 -1.62 -15.88 0.38
C GLY A 105 -1.49 -17.40 0.51
N GLU A 106 -2.34 -18.02 1.34
CA GLU A 106 -2.32 -19.47 1.60
C GLU A 106 -2.99 -20.27 0.47
N MET A 107 -4.07 -19.75 -0.11
CA MET A 107 -4.84 -20.46 -1.16
C MET A 107 -4.10 -20.54 -2.51
N ILE A 108 -3.02 -19.77 -2.72
CA ILE A 108 -2.38 -19.65 -4.03
C ILE A 108 -1.29 -20.72 -4.24
N PRO A 109 -1.34 -21.46 -5.37
CA PRO A 109 -0.32 -22.44 -5.71
C PRO A 109 1.08 -21.83 -5.81
N ARG A 110 2.09 -22.52 -5.26
CA ARG A 110 3.48 -22.05 -5.21
C ARG A 110 4.06 -21.67 -6.58
N ALA A 111 3.62 -22.34 -7.63
CA ALA A 111 4.06 -22.08 -9.01
C ALA A 111 3.69 -20.68 -9.53
N ARG A 112 2.78 -19.94 -8.87
CA ARG A 112 2.30 -18.62 -9.30
C ARG A 112 2.48 -17.51 -8.26
N TRP A 113 3.28 -17.76 -7.21
CA TRP A 113 3.54 -16.77 -6.17
C TRP A 113 4.12 -15.46 -6.70
N ASP A 114 5.04 -15.54 -7.66
CA ASP A 114 5.68 -14.34 -8.23
C ASP A 114 4.67 -13.44 -8.97
N VAL A 115 3.75 -14.04 -9.74
CA VAL A 115 2.70 -13.30 -10.46
C VAL A 115 1.72 -12.65 -9.49
N MET A 116 1.33 -13.37 -8.43
CA MET A 116 0.41 -12.83 -7.43
C MET A 116 1.04 -11.67 -6.66
N LEU A 117 2.31 -11.81 -6.25
CA LEU A 117 3.05 -10.74 -5.59
C LEU A 117 3.10 -9.49 -6.47
N PHE A 118 3.38 -9.65 -7.76
CA PHE A 118 3.41 -8.54 -8.70
C PHE A 118 2.05 -7.81 -8.80
N ILE A 119 0.96 -8.56 -8.87
CA ILE A 119 -0.41 -7.99 -8.90
C ILE A 119 -0.71 -7.24 -7.59
N MET A 120 -0.35 -7.82 -6.45
CA MET A 120 -0.59 -7.20 -5.14
C MET A 120 0.24 -5.93 -4.93
N ASP A 121 1.49 -5.93 -5.36
CA ASP A 121 2.34 -4.74 -5.33
C ASP A 121 1.79 -3.64 -6.27
N ALA A 122 1.31 -4.02 -7.46
CA ALA A 122 0.69 -3.08 -8.39
C ALA A 122 -0.60 -2.46 -7.82
N LEU A 123 -1.45 -3.27 -7.18
CA LEU A 123 -2.65 -2.77 -6.50
C LEU A 123 -2.31 -1.86 -5.33
N PHE A 124 -1.31 -2.23 -4.53
CA PHE A 124 -0.82 -1.42 -3.42
C PHE A 124 -0.42 -0.02 -3.88
N ILE A 125 0.36 0.04 -4.97
CA ILE A 125 0.79 1.29 -5.60
C ILE A 125 -0.39 2.11 -6.11
N ALA A 126 -1.30 1.49 -6.88
CA ALA A 126 -2.42 2.19 -7.50
C ALA A 126 -3.34 2.85 -6.47
N MET A 127 -3.67 2.13 -5.40
CA MET A 127 -4.54 2.63 -4.34
C MET A 127 -3.84 3.67 -3.46
N THR A 128 -2.53 3.50 -3.19
CA THR A 128 -1.75 4.54 -2.51
C THR A 128 -1.74 5.84 -3.31
N ALA A 129 -1.57 5.75 -4.64
CA ALA A 129 -1.67 6.91 -5.52
C ALA A 129 -3.08 7.55 -5.48
N MET A 130 -4.14 6.73 -5.44
CA MET A 130 -5.52 7.21 -5.34
C MET A 130 -5.78 7.96 -4.03
N VAL A 131 -5.30 7.44 -2.90
CA VAL A 131 -5.39 8.11 -1.58
C VAL A 131 -4.68 9.47 -1.63
N MET A 132 -3.50 9.53 -2.25
CA MET A 132 -2.75 10.77 -2.40
C MET A 132 -3.47 11.79 -3.28
N TYR A 133 -4.08 11.35 -4.38
CA TYR A 133 -4.91 12.20 -5.23
C TYR A 133 -6.11 12.77 -4.46
N LEU A 134 -6.76 11.94 -3.64
CA LEU A 134 -7.90 12.34 -2.82
C LEU A 134 -7.48 13.42 -1.80
N ILE A 135 -6.35 13.25 -1.11
CA ILE A 135 -5.79 14.25 -0.20
C ILE A 135 -5.48 15.56 -0.95
N HIS A 136 -4.94 15.48 -2.18
CA HIS A 136 -4.66 16.65 -2.99
C HIS A 136 -5.93 17.41 -3.38
N ASN A 137 -6.98 16.70 -3.80
CA ASN A 137 -8.25 17.31 -4.19
C ASN A 137 -8.94 18.02 -3.01
N GLN A 138 -8.85 17.46 -1.79
CA GLN A 138 -9.37 18.14 -0.58
C GLN A 138 -8.61 19.43 -0.26
N LYS A 139 -7.28 19.43 -0.45
CA LYS A 139 -6.48 20.65 -0.26
C LYS A 139 -6.88 21.74 -1.24
N TYR A 140 -7.16 21.37 -2.50
CA TYR A 140 -7.59 22.33 -3.51
C TYR A 140 -8.94 22.96 -3.15
N LYS A 141 -9.94 22.15 -2.75
CA LYS A 141 -11.24 22.66 -2.30
C LYS A 141 -11.16 23.55 -1.05
N ALA A 142 -10.35 23.17 -0.07
CA ALA A 142 -10.15 23.97 1.14
C ALA A 142 -9.46 25.32 0.83
N ARG A 143 -8.58 25.35 -0.18
CA ARG A 143 -7.89 26.56 -0.63
C ARG A 143 -8.78 27.47 -1.46
N GLU A 144 -9.64 26.93 -2.34
CA GLU A 144 -10.65 27.72 -3.04
C GLU A 144 -11.62 28.39 -2.06
N ALA A 145 -12.08 27.66 -1.03
CA ALA A 145 -12.95 28.24 0.01
C ALA A 145 -12.27 29.36 0.81
N ALA A 146 -10.97 29.19 1.15
CA ALA A 146 -10.19 30.21 1.85
C ALA A 146 -9.87 31.42 0.95
N ASP A 147 -9.56 31.20 -0.34
CA ASP A 147 -9.34 32.26 -1.32
C ASP A 147 -10.66 33.05 -1.57
N GLU A 148 -11.83 32.41 -1.45
CA GLU A 148 -13.16 33.07 -1.48
C GLU A 148 -13.45 33.89 -0.21
N GLU A 149 -13.10 33.38 0.97
CA GLU A 149 -13.23 34.09 2.25
C GLU A 149 -12.29 35.31 2.32
N GLU A 150 -11.02 35.17 1.93
CA GLU A 150 -10.05 36.29 1.87
C GLU A 150 -10.45 37.34 0.81
N ARG A 151 -11.02 36.92 -0.33
CA ARG A 151 -11.55 37.86 -1.34
C ARG A 151 -12.74 38.67 -0.81
N THR A 152 -13.42 38.18 0.22
CA THR A 152 -14.55 38.85 0.87
C THR A 152 -14.08 39.82 1.96
N GLU A 153 -12.89 39.64 2.55
CA GLU A 153 -12.39 40.44 3.69
C GLU A 153 -11.15 41.33 3.42
N GLY A 154 -10.38 41.14 2.34
CA GLY A 154 -9.15 41.93 2.15
C GLY A 154 -8.58 41.95 0.74
N ALA A 155 -8.39 43.16 0.20
CA ALA A 155 -7.60 43.38 -1.00
C ALA A 155 -6.11 43.07 -0.75
N GLY A 156 -5.49 42.18 -1.53
CA GLY A 156 -4.04 42.17 -1.71
C GLY A 156 -3.33 40.82 -1.66
N GLN A 157 -3.18 40.23 -2.85
CA GLN A 157 -1.97 39.54 -3.34
C GLN A 157 -1.36 38.39 -2.52
N VAL A 158 -1.49 37.16 -3.03
CA VAL A 158 -0.60 36.05 -2.65
C VAL A 158 0.01 35.43 -3.92
N PRO A 159 1.35 35.30 -4.01
CA PRO A 159 2.04 35.02 -5.26
C PRO A 159 1.92 33.55 -5.66
N ALA A 160 1.78 33.34 -6.97
CA ALA A 160 1.81 32.06 -7.63
C ALA A 160 3.17 31.36 -7.43
N LEU A 161 3.28 30.52 -6.40
CA LEU A 161 4.41 29.61 -6.25
C LEU A 161 4.04 28.21 -6.74
N MET A 162 3.74 28.11 -8.04
CA MET A 162 3.52 26.87 -8.78
C MET A 162 4.66 26.73 -9.80
N PRO A 163 5.78 26.05 -9.44
CA PRO A 163 6.16 24.89 -10.27
C PRO A 163 6.88 23.74 -9.53
N ILE A 164 7.39 23.92 -8.30
CA ILE A 164 8.37 23.00 -7.72
C ILE A 164 7.74 21.73 -7.10
N ARG A 165 6.45 21.77 -6.74
CA ARG A 165 5.77 20.64 -6.07
C ARG A 165 5.13 19.60 -7.00
N LEU A 166 4.96 19.92 -8.29
CA LEU A 166 4.46 18.97 -9.29
C LEU A 166 5.49 17.85 -9.56
N SER A 167 6.77 18.20 -9.46
CA SER A 167 7.89 17.27 -9.63
C SER A 167 7.89 16.16 -8.55
N PHE A 168 7.45 16.44 -7.32
CA PHE A 168 7.37 15.45 -6.24
C PHE A 168 6.20 14.46 -6.44
N TRP A 169 5.07 14.93 -6.95
CA TRP A 169 3.92 14.09 -7.31
C TRP A 169 4.24 13.18 -8.49
N MET A 170 4.93 13.73 -9.49
CA MET A 170 5.40 12.99 -10.66
C MET A 170 6.48 11.97 -10.28
N LEU A 171 7.46 12.35 -9.44
CA LEU A 171 8.49 11.44 -8.94
C LEU A 171 7.89 10.32 -8.08
N TYR A 172 6.87 10.59 -7.25
CA TYR A 172 6.25 9.59 -6.37
C TYR A 172 5.27 8.66 -7.09
N ILE A 173 4.74 9.04 -8.25
CA ILE A 173 3.96 8.14 -9.15
C ILE A 173 4.90 7.37 -10.10
N ILE A 174 5.97 8.01 -10.57
CA ILE A 174 6.96 7.37 -11.46
C ILE A 174 7.82 6.38 -10.69
N LEU A 175 8.27 6.68 -9.46
CA LEU A 175 9.11 5.78 -8.65
C LEU A 175 8.48 4.39 -8.46
N PRO A 176 7.20 4.24 -8.07
CA PRO A 176 6.59 2.94 -7.90
C PRO A 176 6.34 2.20 -9.24
N VAL A 177 6.05 2.93 -10.32
CA VAL A 177 5.98 2.36 -11.68
C VAL A 177 7.36 1.89 -12.15
N VAL A 178 8.41 2.66 -11.86
CA VAL A 178 9.80 2.31 -12.15
C VAL A 178 10.26 1.13 -11.28
N THR A 179 9.86 1.03 -10.01
CA THR A 179 10.15 -0.15 -9.18
C THR A 179 9.37 -1.38 -9.66
N LEU A 180 8.13 -1.23 -10.12
CA LEU A 180 7.39 -2.32 -10.78
C LEU A 180 8.08 -2.77 -12.06
N CYS A 181 8.50 -1.84 -12.92
CA CYS A 181 9.25 -2.15 -14.13
C CYS A 181 10.60 -2.80 -13.81
N ALA A 182 11.33 -2.31 -12.81
CA ALA A 182 12.58 -2.92 -12.37
C ALA A 182 12.36 -4.34 -11.84
N ALA A 183 11.34 -4.57 -11.01
CA ALA A 183 10.98 -5.90 -10.50
C ALA A 183 10.58 -6.85 -11.64
N ALA A 184 9.88 -6.38 -12.67
CA ALA A 184 9.53 -7.13 -13.87
C ALA A 184 10.78 -7.52 -14.71
N ILE A 185 11.76 -6.63 -14.81
CA ILE A 185 13.03 -6.89 -15.52
C ILE A 185 13.90 -7.89 -14.72
N PHE A 186 13.92 -7.78 -13.39
CA PHE A 186 14.66 -8.70 -12.51
C PHE A 186 14.03 -10.10 -12.44
N SER A 187 12.71 -10.22 -12.59
CA SER A 187 12.03 -11.52 -12.67
C SER A 187 12.27 -12.22 -14.03
N HIS A 188 12.46 -11.45 -15.10
CA HIS A 188 12.80 -12.01 -16.42
C HIS A 188 14.26 -12.45 -16.57
N SER A 189 15.16 -11.99 -15.71
CA SER A 189 16.61 -12.27 -15.77
C SER A 189 17.05 -13.45 -14.89
N VAL A 190 16.11 -14.17 -14.28
CA VAL A 190 16.36 -15.50 -13.72
C VAL A 190 15.97 -16.52 -14.79
N PRO A 191 16.91 -17.00 -15.63
CA PRO A 191 16.61 -18.09 -16.54
C PRO A 191 16.19 -19.29 -15.69
N ALA A 192 15.01 -19.83 -16.03
CA ALA A 192 14.55 -21.11 -15.55
C ALA A 192 15.71 -22.12 -15.69
N GLY A 193 16.22 -22.59 -14.55
CA GLY A 193 16.98 -23.83 -14.54
C GLY A 193 16.00 -24.92 -14.98
N GLU A 194 16.03 -25.24 -16.27
CA GLU A 194 15.39 -26.42 -16.82
C GLU A 194 15.87 -27.63 -16.00
N VAL A 195 14.97 -28.20 -15.21
CA VAL A 195 15.17 -29.57 -14.74
C VAL A 195 14.80 -30.45 -15.94
N PRO A 196 15.75 -31.23 -16.51
CA PRO A 196 15.45 -32.07 -17.64
C PRO A 196 14.47 -33.15 -17.19
N VAL A 197 13.36 -33.26 -17.91
CA VAL A 197 12.45 -34.41 -17.84
C VAL A 197 13.24 -35.62 -18.34
N THR A 198 13.84 -36.38 -17.44
CA THR A 198 14.40 -37.69 -17.75
C THR A 198 13.25 -38.68 -17.87
N GLY A 199 12.96 -39.07 -19.12
CA GLY A 199 12.15 -40.23 -19.43
C GLY A 199 12.87 -41.53 -19.05
N HIS A 200 12.22 -42.30 -18.19
CA HIS A 200 12.25 -43.77 -18.05
C HIS A 200 11.38 -44.00 -16.80
N GLU A 201 10.18 -44.59 -16.87
CA GLU A 201 9.99 -46.02 -17.08
C GLU A 201 8.70 -46.34 -17.86
N MET A 202 8.88 -46.91 -19.05
CA MET A 202 8.01 -47.97 -19.58
C MET A 202 8.85 -49.26 -19.57
N HIS A 203 8.17 -50.40 -19.41
CA HIS A 203 8.63 -51.76 -19.06
C HIS A 203 8.61 -52.01 -17.54
N SER A 204 7.90 -52.99 -16.98
CA SER A 204 7.22 -54.16 -17.56
C SER A 204 6.47 -54.92 -16.45
N MET A 205 5.34 -55.53 -16.84
CA MET A 205 4.63 -56.66 -16.20
C MET A 205 3.88 -56.43 -14.89
#